data_AF-A0A7C2U2F6-F1
#
_entry.id   AF-A0A7C2U2F6-F1
#
_cell.length_a   1.000
_cell.length_b   1.000
_cell.length_c   1.000
_cell.angle_alpha   90.00
_cell.angle_beta   90.00
_cell.angle_gamma   90.00
#
_symmetry.space_group_name_H-M   'P 1'
#
loop_
_entity.id
_entity.type
_entity.pdbx_description
1 polymer ?
#
loop_
_entity_poly.entity_id
_entity_poly.type
_entity_poly.pdbx_seq_one_letter_code
_entity_poly.pdbx_strand_id
1 'polypeptide(L)'
;MWFEVAIMASIFAMGSILFGHFEEGTPKWRRLLKFFLFIGFTILITKTAGRFWFFIFLGVMFIPPLIIHLWWLPKHGINGWTREPRDKYYELRGWKKKPV
;
A
#
# COMPACT_ATOMS: atom_id res chain seq x y z
N MET A 1 1.85 -4.11 -22.22
CA MET A 1 1.36 -4.89 -21.05
C MET A 1 2.50 -5.25 -20.10
N TRP A 2 3.59 -5.86 -20.57
CA TRP A 2 4.71 -6.21 -19.67
C TRP A 2 5.27 -5.00 -18.92
N PHE A 3 5.35 -3.84 -19.58
CA PHE A 3 5.84 -2.59 -19.01
C PHE A 3 4.98 -2.09 -17.85
N GLU A 4 3.66 -2.03 -18.02
CA GLU A 4 2.71 -1.58 -16.99
C GLU A 4 2.71 -2.53 -15.78
N VAL A 5 2.77 -3.84 -16.05
CA VAL A 5 2.92 -4.89 -15.02
C VAL A 5 4.24 -4.71 -14.27
N ALA A 6 5.35 -4.45 -14.97
CA ALA A 6 6.67 -4.23 -14.35
C ALA A 6 6.67 -2.97 -13.47
N ILE A 7 6.05 -1.87 -13.91
CA ILE A 7 5.87 -0.66 -13.10
C ILE A 7 5.09 -1.00 -11.83
N MET A 8 3.92 -1.62 -11.96
CA MET A 8 3.07 -1.96 -10.81
C MET A 8 3.80 -2.89 -9.84
N ALA A 9 4.50 -3.91 -10.35
CA ALA A 9 5.27 -4.82 -9.53
C ALA A 9 6.43 -4.12 -8.80
N SER A 10 7.12 -3.19 -9.47
CA SER A 10 8.20 -2.40 -8.88
C SER A 10 7.70 -1.52 -7.74
N ILE A 11 6.52 -0.90 -7.91
CA ILE A 11 5.88 -0.09 -6.86
C ILE A 11 5.50 -0.95 -5.66
N PHE A 12 4.93 -2.15 -5.87
CA PHE A 12 4.64 -3.07 -4.78
C PHE A 12 5.90 -3.56 -4.05
N ALA A 13 6.98 -3.82 -4.80
CA ALA A 13 8.27 -4.20 -4.22
C ALA A 13 8.84 -3.06 -3.35
N MET A 14 8.94 -1.85 -3.90
CA MET A 14 9.40 -0.66 -3.16
C MET A 14 8.51 -0.38 -1.95
N GLY A 15 7.18 -0.42 -2.11
CA GLY A 15 6.23 -0.21 -1.03
C GLY A 15 6.37 -1.25 0.08
N SER A 16 6.63 -2.51 -0.27
CA SER A 16 6.87 -3.58 0.71
C SER A 16 8.18 -3.39 1.48
N ILE A 17 9.23 -2.87 0.82
CA ILE A 17 10.52 -2.58 1.46
C ILE A 17 10.40 -1.35 2.37
N LEU A 18 9.84 -0.25 1.87
CA LEU A 18 9.78 1.03 2.56
C LEU A 18 8.71 1.06 3.66
N PHE A 19 7.58 0.37 3.46
CA PHE A 19 6.42 0.46 4.35
C PHE A 19 5.98 -0.90 4.91
N GLY A 20 6.81 -1.94 4.78
CA GLY A 20 6.48 -3.28 5.28
C GLY A 20 6.18 -3.33 6.77
N HIS A 21 6.79 -2.44 7.56
CA HIS A 21 6.57 -2.30 9.00
C HIS A 21 5.16 -1.80 9.37
N PHE A 22 4.47 -1.10 8.47
CA PHE A 22 3.05 -0.73 8.64
C PHE A 22 2.12 -1.93 8.45
N GLU A 23 2.60 -3.06 7.93
CA GLU A 23 1.75 -4.22 7.73
C GLU A 23 2.11 -5.42 8.62
N GLU A 24 2.99 -5.30 9.60
CA GLU A 24 3.51 -6.42 10.42
C GLU A 24 2.46 -7.41 10.93
N GLY A 25 1.32 -6.96 11.44
CA GLY A 25 0.22 -7.81 11.93
C GLY A 25 -0.80 -8.22 10.86
N THR A 26 -0.65 -7.74 9.62
CA THR A 26 -1.50 -8.15 8.49
C THR A 26 -1.11 -9.56 8.04
N PRO A 27 -2.07 -10.50 7.88
CA PRO A 27 -1.80 -11.83 7.33
C PRO A 27 -1.12 -11.76 5.95
N LYS A 28 -0.05 -12.55 5.76
CA LYS A 28 0.75 -12.54 4.52
C LYS A 28 -0.10 -12.82 3.26
N TRP A 29 -1.11 -13.68 3.36
CA TRP A 29 -2.00 -13.98 2.23
C TRP A 29 -2.79 -12.75 1.76
N ARG A 30 -3.20 -11.84 2.66
CA ARG A 30 -3.91 -10.61 2.28
C ARG A 30 -2.99 -9.66 1.51
N ARG A 31 -1.69 -9.67 1.82
CA ARG A 31 -0.68 -8.89 1.11
C ARG A 31 -0.47 -9.42 -0.31
N LEU A 32 -0.34 -10.74 -0.45
CA LEU A 32 -0.24 -11.40 -1.74
C LEU A 32 -1.50 -11.20 -2.58
N LEU A 33 -2.69 -11.36 -1.98
CA LEU A 33 -3.95 -11.10 -2.66
C LEU A 33 -4.01 -9.66 -3.17
N LYS A 34 -3.65 -8.66 -2.35
CA LYS A 34 -3.58 -7.26 -2.78
C LYS A 34 -2.69 -7.12 -4.02
N PHE A 35 -1.47 -7.65 -3.98
CA PHE A 35 -0.57 -7.62 -5.14
C PHE A 35 -1.22 -8.21 -6.41
N PHE A 36 -1.76 -9.43 -6.35
CA PHE A 36 -2.36 -10.07 -7.51
C PHE A 36 -3.62 -9.35 -8.02
N LEU A 37 -4.44 -8.77 -7.14
CA LEU A 37 -5.58 -7.95 -7.54
C LEU A 37 -5.15 -6.72 -8.35
N PHE A 38 -4.11 -6.01 -7.89
CA PHE A 38 -3.60 -4.83 -8.58
C PHE A 38 -2.92 -5.18 -9.91
N ILE A 39 -2.26 -6.32 -10.00
CA ILE A 39 -1.76 -6.85 -11.29
C ILE A 39 -2.93 -7.19 -12.22
N GLY A 40 -3.98 -7.85 -11.71
CA GLY A 40 -5.19 -8.13 -12.47
C GLY A 40 -5.86 -6.87 -13.02
N PHE A 41 -6.03 -5.84 -12.19
CA PHE A 41 -6.54 -4.54 -12.64
C PHE A 41 -5.63 -3.87 -13.67
N THR A 42 -4.32 -3.92 -13.47
CA THR A 42 -3.34 -3.39 -14.43
C THR A 42 -3.50 -4.04 -15.80
N ILE A 43 -3.59 -5.37 -15.85
CA ILE A 43 -3.80 -6.14 -17.09
C ILE A 43 -5.14 -5.78 -17.71
N LEU A 44 -6.22 -5.76 -16.91
CA LEU A 44 -7.57 -5.47 -17.38
C LEU A 44 -7.64 -4.07 -18.02
N ILE A 45 -7.26 -3.02 -17.29
CA ILE A 45 -7.31 -1.62 -17.74
C ILE A 45 -6.43 -1.43 -18.97
N THR A 46 -5.21 -1.97 -18.96
CA THR A 46 -4.31 -1.83 -20.11
C THR A 46 -4.86 -2.53 -21.34
N LYS A 47 -5.55 -3.68 -21.19
CA LYS A 47 -6.13 -4.43 -22.30
C LYS A 47 -7.41 -3.79 -22.85
N THR A 48 -8.24 -3.19 -22.00
CA THR A 48 -9.55 -2.66 -22.41
C THR A 48 -9.55 -1.17 -22.71
N ALA A 49 -8.82 -0.37 -21.94
CA ALA A 49 -8.80 1.09 -22.03
C ALA A 49 -7.44 1.63 -22.52
N GLY A 50 -6.38 0.83 -22.43
CA GLY A 50 -5.04 1.20 -22.89
C GLY A 50 -4.17 1.89 -21.83
N ARG A 51 -2.95 2.26 -22.24
CA ARG A 51 -1.89 2.74 -21.34
C ARG A 51 -2.20 4.06 -20.63
N PHE A 52 -2.89 4.98 -21.30
CA PHE A 52 -3.25 6.27 -20.71
C PHE A 52 -4.09 6.09 -19.44
N TRP A 53 -5.11 5.23 -19.51
CA TRP A 53 -5.97 4.92 -18.38
C TRP A 53 -5.27 4.15 -17.27
N PHE A 54 -4.25 3.35 -17.59
CA PHE A 54 -3.38 2.76 -16.58
C PHE A 54 -2.67 3.83 -15.74
N PHE A 55 -2.13 4.90 -16.35
CA PHE A 55 -1.46 5.96 -15.59
C PHE A 55 -2.43 6.80 -14.74
N ILE A 56 -3.66 7.03 -15.24
CA ILE A 56 -4.72 7.65 -14.41
C ILE A 56 -5.02 6.75 -13.20
N PHE A 57 -5.27 5.46 -13.43
CA PHE A 57 -5.51 4.49 -12.36
C PHE A 57 -4.36 4.48 -11.36
N LEU A 58 -3.11 4.43 -11.84
CA LEU A 58 -1.93 4.43 -11.01
C LEU A 58 -1.87 5.68 -10.13
N GLY A 59 -2.08 6.88 -10.71
CA GLY A 59 -2.09 8.14 -9.98
C GLY A 59 -3.17 8.17 -8.89
N VAL A 60 -4.39 7.71 -9.20
CA VAL A 60 -5.48 7.62 -8.22
C VAL A 60 -5.12 6.69 -7.07
N MET A 61 -4.41 5.60 -7.32
CA MET A 61 -4.01 4.64 -6.28
C MET A 61 -2.95 5.18 -5.30
N PHE A 62 -2.23 6.24 -5.65
CA PHE A 62 -1.34 6.93 -4.72
C PHE A 62 -2.07 7.88 -3.77
N ILE A 63 -3.31 8.27 -4.07
CA ILE A 63 -4.07 9.20 -3.21
C ILE A 63 -4.30 8.62 -1.80
N PRO A 64 -4.82 7.39 -1.62
CA PRO A 64 -5.01 6.82 -0.28
C PRO A 64 -3.74 6.73 0.57
N PRO A 65 -2.59 6.19 0.11
CA PRO A 65 -1.38 6.17 0.93
C PRO A 65 -0.88 7.59 1.25
N LEU A 66 -0.96 8.55 0.32
CA LEU A 66 -0.59 9.93 0.64
C LEU A 66 -1.47 10.51 1.76
N ILE A 67 -2.79 10.34 1.69
CA ILE A 67 -3.69 10.79 2.75
C ILE A 67 -3.37 10.10 4.08
N ILE A 68 -3.15 8.80 4.06
CA ILE A 68 -2.86 8.01 5.27
C ILE A 68 -1.56 8.47 5.94
N HIS A 69 -0.48 8.58 5.16
CA HIS A 69 0.85 8.86 5.68
C HIS A 69 1.05 10.35 6.00
N LEU A 70 0.50 11.26 5.19
CA LEU A 70 0.75 12.69 5.36
C LEU A 70 -0.24 13.38 6.29
N TRP A 71 -1.44 12.83 6.46
CA TRP A 71 -2.51 13.50 7.22
C TRP A 71 -3.15 12.62 8.27
N TRP A 72 -3.68 11.45 7.91
CA TRP A 72 -4.49 10.65 8.82
C TRP A 72 -3.67 10.09 10.00
N LEU A 73 -2.49 9.51 9.75
CA LEU A 73 -1.61 9.03 10.83
C LEU A 73 -1.11 10.18 11.72
N PRO A 74 -0.57 11.29 11.18
CA PRO A 74 -0.21 12.46 11.99
C PRO A 74 -1.36 13.01 12.83
N LYS A 75 -2.59 13.04 12.27
CA LYS A 75 -3.80 13.47 13.00
C LYS A 75 -4.10 12.59 14.22
N HIS A 76 -3.68 11.32 14.21
CA HIS A 76 -3.79 10.40 15.36
C HIS A 76 -2.55 10.42 16.26
N GLY A 77 -1.63 11.35 16.06
CA GLY A 77 -0.37 11.45 16.80
C GLY A 77 0.60 10.31 16.50
N ILE A 78 0.53 9.73 15.29
CA ILE A 78 1.41 8.68 14.80
C ILE A 78 2.23 9.23 13.63
N ASN A 79 3.55 9.03 13.67
CA ASN A 79 4.44 9.43 12.60
C ASN A 79 4.11 8.66 11.31
N GLY A 80 3.82 9.40 10.24
CA GLY A 80 3.47 8.86 8.93
C GLY A 80 4.55 8.04 8.25
N TRP A 81 5.81 8.17 8.65
CA TRP A 81 6.93 7.42 8.08
C TRP A 81 7.38 6.26 8.98
N THR A 82 7.51 6.52 10.29
CA THR A 82 8.10 5.57 11.24
C THR A 82 7.09 4.80 12.06
N ARG A 83 5.77 5.09 11.95
CA ARG A 83 4.65 4.57 12.78
C ARG A 83 4.80 4.77 14.30
N GLU A 84 5.67 5.69 14.73
CA GLU A 84 5.87 5.97 16.14
C GLU A 84 4.87 7.00 16.69
N PRO A 85 4.37 6.84 17.92
CA PRO A 85 4.62 5.74 18.85
C PRO A 85 3.95 4.43 18.43
N ARG A 86 4.68 3.30 18.50
CA ARG A 86 4.20 1.98 18.00
C ARG A 86 2.94 1.50 18.70
N ASP A 87 2.80 1.82 19.98
CA ASP A 87 1.65 1.43 20.79
C ASP A 87 0.34 2.00 20.26
N LYS A 88 0.30 3.30 19.94
CA LYS A 88 -0.86 3.94 19.32
C LYS A 88 -1.17 3.35 17.96
N TYR A 89 -0.13 3.01 17.19
CA TYR A 89 -0.31 2.38 15.89
C TYR A 89 -0.93 0.99 15.99
N TYR A 90 -0.48 0.16 16.92
CA TYR A 90 -1.05 -1.17 17.15
C TYR A 90 -2.49 -1.09 17.65
N GLU A 91 -2.80 -0.15 18.55
CA GLU A 91 -4.16 0.13 19.00
C GLU A 91 -5.07 0.55 17.82
N LEU A 92 -4.63 1.51 17.00
CA LEU A 92 -5.34 1.95 15.80
C LEU A 92 -5.61 0.81 14.80
N ARG A 93 -4.72 -0.19 14.76
CA ARG A 93 -4.84 -1.37 13.89
C ARG A 93 -5.59 -2.53 14.53
N GLY A 94 -5.98 -2.44 15.80
CA GLY A 94 -6.58 -3.54 16.56
C GLY A 94 -5.64 -4.73 16.71
N TRP A 95 -4.33 -4.50 16.67
CA TRP A 95 -3.33 -5.55 16.84
C TRP A 95 -2.97 -5.73 18.31
N LYS A 96 -2.79 -6.98 18.74
CA LYS A 96 -2.22 -7.26 20.07
C LYS A 96 -0.79 -6.73 20.10
N LYS A 97 -0.46 -5.95 21.15
CA LYS A 97 0.93 -5.58 21.41
C LYS A 97 1.77 -6.86 21.49
N LYS A 98 2.85 -6.93 20.72
CA LYS A 98 3.86 -7.97 20.94
C LYS A 98 4.56 -7.62 22.27
N PRO A 99 4.74 -8.57 23.20
CA PRO A 99 5.60 -8.33 24.36
C PRO A 99 6.99 -7.94 23.84
N VAL A 100 7.54 -6.87 24.42
CA VAL A 100 8.87 -6.34 24.12
C VAL A 100 9.93 -7.28 24.69
#